data_AF-A0A1H3T5I2-F1
#
_entry.id   AF-A0A1H3T5I2-F1
#
_cell.length_a   1.000
_cell.length_b   1.000
_cell.length_c   1.000
_cell.angle_alpha   90.00
_cell.angle_beta   90.00
_cell.angle_gamma   90.00
#
_symmetry.space_group_name_H-M   'P 1'
#
loop_
_entity.id
_entity.type
_entity.pdbx_description
1 polymer ?
#
loop_
_entity_poly.entity_id
_entity_poly.type
_entity_poly.pdbx_seq_one_letter_code
_entity_poly.pdbx_strand_id
1 'polypeptide(L)'
;MMEERGLSIAHTTIMRWIHQYGLQLEEKVRHHLKSTNDSWRVDETYIKVKGQWTYLYRAVDSEGNTIDFYLSKSRDKQAAKRFFKKALAFSYIAKPRVITIDKNPAYPVAI
;
A
#
# COMPACT_ATOMS: atom_id res chain seq x y z
N MET A 1 -11.72 -20.65 -7.81
CA MET A 1 -12.52 -19.40 -7.94
C MET A 1 -13.30 -19.27 -9.26
N MET A 2 -12.70 -19.41 -10.46
CA MET A 2 -13.44 -19.41 -11.75
C MET A 2 -13.62 -20.81 -12.33
N GLU A 3 -12.58 -21.65 -12.22
CA GLU A 3 -12.64 -23.07 -12.56
C GLU A 3 -13.62 -23.84 -11.67
N GLU A 4 -13.67 -23.53 -10.37
CA GLU A 4 -14.72 -24.01 -9.43
C GLU A 4 -16.14 -23.66 -9.88
N ARG A 5 -16.30 -22.65 -10.74
CA ARG A 5 -17.59 -22.25 -11.33
C ARG A 5 -17.80 -22.81 -12.74
N GLY A 6 -16.92 -23.71 -13.20
CA GLY A 6 -16.98 -24.33 -14.53
C GLY A 6 -16.55 -23.41 -15.68
N LEU A 7 -15.92 -22.26 -15.39
CA LEU A 7 -15.52 -21.29 -16.40
C LEU A 7 -14.06 -21.51 -16.82
N SER A 8 -13.84 -21.82 -18.10
CA SER A 8 -12.50 -21.88 -18.71
C SER A 8 -12.07 -20.49 -19.15
N ILE A 9 -11.09 -19.93 -18.45
CA ILE A 9 -10.52 -18.61 -18.74
C ILE A 9 -9.00 -18.68 -18.83
N ALA A 10 -8.40 -17.84 -19.66
CA ALA A 10 -6.94 -17.75 -19.73
C ALA A 10 -6.37 -17.28 -18.38
N HIS A 11 -5.21 -17.82 -17.97
CA HIS A 11 -4.55 -17.47 -16.70
C HIS A 11 -4.24 -15.96 -16.58
N THR A 12 -4.11 -15.24 -17.71
CA THR A 12 -3.87 -13.79 -17.74
C THR A 12 -5.13 -12.94 -17.59
N THR A 13 -6.32 -13.54 -17.59
CA THR A 13 -7.60 -12.80 -17.66
C THR A 13 -7.75 -11.81 -16.51
N ILE A 14 -7.45 -12.24 -15.27
CA ILE A 14 -7.52 -11.37 -14.08
C ILE A 14 -6.56 -10.18 -14.22
N MET A 15 -5.32 -10.41 -14.69
CA MET A 15 -4.34 -9.35 -14.89
C MET A 15 -4.80 -8.32 -15.94
N ARG A 16 -5.41 -8.78 -17.04
CA ARG A 16 -5.98 -7.89 -18.06
C ARG A 16 -7.10 -7.03 -17.49
N TRP A 17 -7.97 -7.60 -16.65
CA TRP A 17 -9.02 -6.84 -15.97
C TRP A 17 -8.46 -5.83 -14.97
N ILE A 18 -7.42 -6.18 -14.21
CA ILE A 18 -6.74 -5.23 -13.31
C ILE A 18 -6.19 -4.05 -14.11
N HIS A 19 -5.55 -4.29 -15.26
CA HIS A 19 -5.06 -3.20 -16.11
C HIS A 19 -6.17 -2.33 -16.71
N GLN A 20 -7.29 -2.93 -17.10
CA GLN A 20 -8.39 -2.22 -17.75
C GLN A 20 -9.26 -1.44 -16.76
N TYR A 21 -9.56 -2.04 -15.60
CA TYR A 21 -10.56 -1.53 -14.65
C TYR A 21 -9.95 -1.08 -13.32
N GLY A 22 -8.66 -1.32 -13.06
CA GLY A 22 -8.04 -1.05 -11.77
C GLY A 22 -8.20 0.38 -11.28
N LEU A 23 -7.94 1.36 -12.15
CA LEU A 23 -8.09 2.78 -11.81
C LEU A 23 -9.53 3.17 -11.49
N GLN A 24 -10.49 2.66 -12.27
CA GLN A 24 -11.92 2.92 -12.06
C GLN A 24 -12.44 2.27 -10.77
N LEU A 25 -11.96 1.06 -10.46
CA LEU A 25 -12.26 0.37 -9.22
C LEU A 25 -11.64 1.10 -8.03
N GLU A 26 -10.39 1.55 -8.15
CA GLU A 26 -9.71 2.31 -7.11
C GLU A 26 -10.48 3.60 -6.77
N GLU A 27 -10.87 4.38 -7.77
CA GLU A 27 -11.64 5.61 -7.56
C GLU A 27 -12.96 5.34 -6.82
N LYS A 28 -13.71 4.32 -7.25
CA LYS A 28 -15.01 3.98 -6.65
C LYS A 28 -14.88 3.40 -5.25
N VAL A 29 -13.97 2.43 -5.05
CA VAL A 29 -13.79 1.74 -3.77
C VAL A 29 -13.24 2.67 -2.70
N ARG A 30 -12.40 3.64 -3.09
CA ARG A 30 -11.76 4.56 -2.15
C ARG A 30 -12.74 5.33 -1.28
N HIS A 31 -13.92 5.69 -1.81
CA HIS A 31 -14.98 6.36 -1.03
C HIS A 31 -15.68 5.44 -0.03
N HIS A 32 -15.53 4.13 -0.17
CA HIS A 32 -16.15 3.12 0.68
C HIS A 32 -15.15 2.48 1.66
N LEU A 33 -13.89 2.90 1.64
CA LEU A 33 -12.90 2.45 2.61
C LEU A 33 -13.27 2.98 3.99
N LYS A 34 -13.18 2.09 4.99
CA LYS A 34 -13.33 2.48 6.39
C LYS A 34 -12.23 3.47 6.75
N SER A 35 -12.56 4.47 7.56
CA SER A 35 -11.55 5.36 8.11
C SER A 35 -10.57 4.57 8.96
N THR A 36 -9.28 4.84 8.77
CA THR A 36 -8.22 4.24 9.60
C THR A 36 -8.09 5.01 10.91
N ASN A 37 -7.62 4.35 11.97
CA ASN A 37 -7.38 5.02 13.24
C ASN A 37 -6.06 5.84 13.27
N ASP A 38 -5.80 6.47 14.42
CA ASP A 38 -4.66 7.40 14.64
C ASP A 38 -3.37 6.70 15.10
N SER A 39 -3.32 5.37 15.15
CA SER A 39 -2.21 4.57 15.66
C SER A 39 -1.64 3.67 14.55
N TRP A 40 -0.52 4.09 13.97
CA TRP A 40 0.04 3.48 12.77
C TRP A 40 1.17 2.52 13.10
N ARG A 41 1.28 1.44 12.33
CA ARG A 41 2.44 0.54 12.25
C ARG A 41 2.99 0.62 10.84
N VAL A 42 4.23 1.03 10.70
CA VAL A 42 4.89 1.23 9.41
C VAL A 42 6.11 0.34 9.35
N ASP A 43 6.25 -0.35 8.22
CA ASP A 43 7.35 -1.28 7.97
C ASP A 43 7.77 -1.23 6.50
N GLU A 44 8.97 -1.72 6.22
CA GLU A 44 9.41 -1.99 4.86
C GLU A 44 9.94 -3.40 4.69
N THR A 45 9.56 -4.01 3.58
CA THR A 45 10.13 -5.29 3.14
C THR A 45 10.66 -5.16 1.72
N TYR A 46 11.43 -6.14 1.27
CA TYR A 46 11.97 -6.18 -0.08
C TYR A 46 11.27 -7.27 -0.90
N ILE A 47 10.85 -6.92 -2.12
CA ILE A 47 10.19 -7.83 -3.06
C ILE A 47 10.90 -7.81 -4.41
N LYS A 48 10.81 -8.89 -5.19
CA LYS A 48 11.33 -8.92 -6.57
C LYS A 48 10.24 -8.45 -7.54
N VAL A 49 10.49 -7.35 -8.24
CA VAL A 49 9.67 -6.87 -9.34
C VAL A 49 10.46 -7.06 -10.64
N LYS A 50 9.95 -7.92 -11.54
CA LYS A 50 10.63 -8.27 -12.80
C LYS A 50 12.10 -8.70 -12.59
N GLY A 51 12.36 -9.45 -11.52
CA GLY A 51 13.69 -9.95 -11.15
C GLY A 51 14.58 -8.97 -10.38
N GLN A 52 14.16 -7.71 -10.19
CA GLN A 52 14.93 -6.71 -9.44
C GLN A 52 14.38 -6.51 -8.03
N TRP A 53 15.25 -6.45 -7.02
CA TRP A 53 14.86 -6.13 -5.65
C TRP A 53 14.35 -4.69 -5.56
N THR A 54 13.21 -4.52 -4.91
CA THR A 54 12.52 -3.23 -4.69
C THR A 54 11.96 -3.23 -3.27
N TYR A 55 11.98 -2.07 -2.62
CA TYR A 55 11.44 -1.89 -1.27
C TYR A 55 9.95 -1.56 -1.32
N LEU A 56 9.16 -2.35 -0.61
CA LEU A 56 7.74 -2.15 -0.36
C LEU A 56 7.56 -1.57 1.04
N TYR A 57 7.21 -0.29 1.08
CA TYR A 57 6.74 0.42 2.27
C TYR A 57 5.27 0.10 2.47
N ARG A 58 4.86 -0.19 3.71
CA ARG A 58 3.47 -0.45 4.07
C ARG A 58 3.14 0.19 5.42
N ALA A 59 1.94 0.76 5.53
CA ALA A 59 1.37 1.17 6.80
C ALA A 59 0.02 0.49 7.03
N VAL A 60 -0.20 0.07 8.27
CA VAL A 60 -1.49 -0.41 8.77
C VAL A 60 -1.82 0.30 10.07
N ASP A 61 -3.10 0.42 10.38
CA ASP A 61 -3.55 0.96 11.66
C ASP A 61 -3.47 -0.11 12.78
N SER A 62 -3.88 0.23 14.00
CA SER A 62 -3.81 -0.71 15.12
C SER A 62 -4.81 -1.86 15.09
N GLU A 63 -5.82 -1.78 14.23
CA GLU A 63 -6.80 -2.84 14.00
C GLU A 63 -6.42 -3.70 12.79
N GLY A 64 -5.31 -3.36 12.11
CA GLY A 64 -4.83 -4.07 10.93
C GLY A 64 -5.45 -3.57 9.62
N ASN A 65 -6.21 -2.46 9.64
CA ASN A 65 -6.70 -1.86 8.41
C ASN A 65 -5.53 -1.26 7.63
N THR A 66 -5.49 -1.50 6.32
CA THR A 66 -4.42 -0.99 5.47
C THR A 66 -4.61 0.51 5.26
N ILE A 67 -3.56 1.27 5.59
CA ILE A 67 -3.50 2.72 5.35
C ILE A 67 -3.04 2.94 3.91
N ASP A 68 -1.81 2.50 3.60
CA ASP A 68 -1.28 2.59 2.26
C ASP A 68 -0.01 1.74 2.06
N PHE A 69 0.41 1.63 0.80
CA PHE A 69 1.68 1.05 0.37
C PHE A 69 2.39 1.92 -0.67
N TYR A 70 3.70 1.76 -0.77
CA TYR A 70 4.53 2.44 -1.76
C TYR A 70 5.75 1.60 -2.14
N LEU A 71 6.04 1.53 -3.44
CA LEU A 71 7.20 0.83 -3.96
C LEU A 71 8.30 1.83 -4.32
N SER A 72 9.52 1.55 -3.88
CA SER A 72 10.71 2.33 -4.17
C SER A 72 11.90 1.44 -4.50
N LYS A 73 12.75 1.87 -5.44
CA LYS A 73 14.03 1.20 -5.71
C LYS A 73 15.05 1.41 -4.58
N SER A 74 14.88 2.45 -3.77
CA SER A 74 15.78 2.81 -2.67
C SER A 74 15.07 2.74 -1.32
N ARG A 75 15.85 2.40 -0.29
CA ARG A 75 15.47 2.44 1.13
C ARG A 75 16.05 3.69 1.79
N ASP A 76 15.63 4.86 1.32
CA ASP A 76 16.17 6.15 1.77
C ASP A 76 15.10 7.08 2.37
N LYS A 77 15.56 8.20 2.91
CA LYS A 77 14.72 9.23 3.54
C LYS A 77 13.71 9.84 2.55
N GLN A 78 14.07 9.97 1.28
CA GLN A 78 13.19 10.55 0.27
C GLN A 78 12.04 9.59 -0.07
N ALA A 79 12.34 8.30 -0.17
CA ALA A 79 11.34 7.25 -0.37
C ALA A 79 10.37 7.18 0.81
N ALA A 80 10.87 7.19 2.05
CA ALA A 80 10.04 7.25 3.25
C ALA A 80 9.15 8.50 3.29
N LYS A 81 9.69 9.69 2.95
CA LYS A 81 8.92 10.94 2.92
C LYS A 81 7.83 10.93 1.84
N ARG A 82 8.13 10.37 0.66
CA ARG A 82 7.13 10.20 -0.41
C ARG A 82 6.01 9.27 0.03
N PHE A 83 6.35 8.19 0.74
CA PHE A 83 5.36 7.28 1.29
C PHE A 83 4.42 7.98 2.28
N PHE A 84 4.94 8.69 3.29
CA PHE A 84 4.09 9.42 4.24
C PHE A 84 3.25 10.50 3.56
N LYS A 85 3.80 11.24 2.60
CA LYS A 85 3.04 12.24 1.85
C LYS A 85 1.87 11.61 1.08
N LYS A 86 2.09 10.43 0.47
CA LYS A 86 1.04 9.69 -0.24
C LYS A 86 -0.03 9.19 0.75
N ALA A 87 0.39 8.55 1.84
CA ALA A 87 -0.52 8.04 2.87
C ALA A 87 -1.38 9.14 3.50
N LEU A 88 -0.82 10.31 3.78
CA LEU A 88 -1.56 11.42 4.39
C LEU A 88 -2.39 12.24 3.39
N ALA A 89 -2.33 11.93 2.09
CA ALA A 89 -3.07 12.69 1.07
C ALA A 89 -4.57 12.37 1.04
N PHE A 90 -5.00 11.27 1.66
CA PHE A 90 -6.39 10.82 1.57
C PHE A 90 -7.22 11.26 2.79
N SER A 91 -8.45 11.72 2.53
CA SER A 91 -9.33 12.31 3.55
C SER A 91 -9.88 11.31 4.58
N TYR A 92 -9.97 10.02 4.23
CA TYR A 92 -10.42 8.95 5.13
C TYR A 92 -9.30 8.44 6.06
N ILE A 93 -8.07 8.92 5.89
CA ILE A 93 -6.94 8.54 6.73
C ILE A 93 -6.85 9.55 7.88
N ALA A 94 -7.06 9.06 9.12
CA ALA A 94 -6.88 9.88 10.30
C ALA A 94 -5.43 10.33 10.43
N LYS A 95 -5.22 11.58 10.86
CA LYS A 95 -3.88 12.07 11.17
C LYS A 95 -3.28 11.19 12.28
N PRO A 96 -2.07 10.64 12.10
CA PRO A 96 -1.47 9.76 13.08
C PRO A 96 -1.13 10.55 14.35
N ARG A 97 -1.56 10.03 15.50
CA ARG A 97 -1.09 10.46 16.82
C ARG A 97 0.19 9.72 17.20
N VAL A 98 0.31 8.45 16.80
CA VAL A 98 1.48 7.61 17.06
C VAL A 98 1.83 6.83 15.80
N ILE A 99 3.12 6.80 15.47
CA ILE A 99 3.67 5.97 14.39
C ILE A 99 4.72 5.04 14.98
N THR A 100 4.42 3.75 14.99
CA THR A 100 5.37 2.70 15.33
C THR A 100 6.12 2.30 14.08
N ILE A 101 7.43 2.47 14.09
CA ILE A 101 8.35 2.16 13.00
C ILE A 101 9.31 1.05 13.41
N ASP A 102 9.89 0.34 12.44
CA ASP A 102 11.11 -0.42 12.69
C ASP A 102 12.27 0.57 12.98
N LYS A 103 13.42 0.06 13.43
CA LYS A 103 14.59 0.90 13.77
C LYS A 103 15.30 1.51 12.54
N ASN A 104 14.63 1.63 11.39
CA ASN A 104 15.22 2.21 10.19
C ASN A 104 15.51 3.71 10.39
N PRO A 105 16.76 4.16 10.18
CA PRO A 105 17.16 5.56 10.35
C PRO A 105 16.54 6.51 9.31
N ALA A 106 15.89 5.99 8.25
CA ALA A 106 15.19 6.81 7.27
C ALA A 106 13.91 7.45 7.84
N TYR A 107 13.22 6.78 8.76
CA TYR A 107 11.91 7.21 9.24
C TYR A 107 11.90 8.45 10.13
N PRO A 108 12.81 8.62 11.12
CA PRO A 108 12.80 9.81 11.96
C PRO A 108 13.00 11.13 11.21
N VAL A 109 13.57 11.08 10.00
CA VAL A 109 13.77 12.25 9.13
C VAL A 109 12.59 12.48 8.17
N ALA A 110 11.74 11.46 7.99
CA ALA A 110 10.66 11.45 7.02
C ALA A 110 9.28 11.75 7.61
N ILE A 111 9.10 11.49 8.91
CA ILE A 111 7.94 11.89 9.73
C ILE A 111 8.05 13.38 10.02
#